data_AF-A0A7Z9UPC4-F1
#
_entry.id   AF-A0A7Z9UPC4-F1
#
_cell.length_a   1.000
_cell.length_b   1.000
_cell.length_c   1.000
_cell.angle_alpha   90.00
_cell.angle_beta   90.00
_cell.angle_gamma   90.00
#
_symmetry.space_group_name_H-M   'P 1'
#
loop_
_entity.id
_entity.type
_entity.pdbx_description
1 polymer ?
#
loop_
_entity_poly.entity_id
_entity_poly.type
_entity_poly.pdbx_seq_one_letter_code
_entity_poly.pdbx_strand_id
1 'polypeptide(L)'
;MSFRIALSGLDAASTDLSVTGNNIANASTTGFKKSSAEFADVYATSFAGVSSTTAGSGVRVVAINQQFTQGNINFTDNNLDLALNGEGFFVLNDNGDQSYTRSGSFKVDRDGNVVDHAGNRLQVFSPVNNGTSFNTGVLQDLTLSTADGAPHVTTSITAGLNLDSSQAQPALAFDSSVAETYNYSTSLTVYDSLGAPHTSTMFFAKTAVDNIWDTFMEIDGTPVTVGGAASATMQFDQSGALILPAGGNVVYDAFAPPGGAGPISMTIDYTNATQFGSKSGVNDLSQDGYASGRLSGVDIDSSGVVFARFTNGQSRAL
;
A
#
# COMPACT_ATOMS: atom_id res chain seq x y z
N MET A 1 17.18 30.60 -60.39
CA MET A 1 17.17 31.04 -58.97
C MET A 1 15.74 31.14 -58.42
N SER A 2 14.75 31.69 -59.15
CA SER A 2 13.34 31.81 -58.69
C SER A 2 12.63 30.48 -58.42
N PHE A 3 12.83 29.45 -59.25
CA PHE A 3 12.18 28.14 -59.05
C PHE A 3 12.63 27.42 -57.76
N ARG A 4 13.87 27.65 -57.29
CA ARG A 4 14.35 27.05 -56.02
C ARG A 4 13.65 27.66 -54.81
N ILE A 5 13.37 28.97 -54.86
CA ILE A 5 12.63 29.67 -53.81
C ILE A 5 11.19 29.12 -53.75
N ALA A 6 10.52 29.02 -54.90
CA ALA A 6 9.18 28.46 -54.98
C ALA A 6 9.10 26.99 -54.53
N LEU A 7 10.06 26.16 -54.93
CA LEU A 7 10.14 24.76 -54.51
C LEU A 7 10.35 24.63 -53.00
N SER A 8 11.28 25.42 -52.44
CA SER A 8 11.54 25.41 -50.99
C SER A 8 10.32 25.80 -50.15
N GLY A 9 9.49 26.73 -50.64
CA GLY A 9 8.22 27.08 -49.99
C GLY A 9 7.18 25.97 -50.08
N LEU A 10 7.10 25.28 -51.21
CA LEU A 10 6.18 24.14 -51.38
C LEU A 10 6.56 22.96 -50.48
N ASP A 11 7.85 22.64 -50.38
CA ASP A 11 8.36 21.57 -49.52
C ASP A 11 8.13 21.87 -48.03
N ALA A 12 8.35 23.13 -47.62
CA ALA A 12 8.05 23.60 -46.27
C ALA A 12 6.55 23.49 -45.93
N ALA A 13 5.68 23.93 -46.84
CA ALA A 13 4.23 23.82 -46.67
C ALA A 13 3.75 22.35 -46.63
N SER A 14 4.34 21.47 -47.44
CA SER A 14 4.05 20.04 -47.41
C SER A 14 4.44 19.39 -46.09
N THR A 15 5.58 19.80 -45.52
CA THR A 15 6.01 19.33 -44.19
C THR A 15 5.06 19.82 -43.10
N ASP A 16 4.65 21.10 -43.14
CA ASP A 16 3.68 21.66 -42.18
C ASP A 16 2.33 20.93 -42.20
N LEU A 17 1.82 20.66 -43.41
CA LEU A 17 0.60 19.89 -43.60
C LEU A 17 0.74 18.44 -43.10
N SER A 18 1.92 17.83 -43.27
CA SER A 18 2.18 16.47 -42.79
C SER A 18 2.20 16.41 -41.27
N VAL A 19 2.86 17.37 -40.61
CA VAL A 19 2.88 17.49 -39.15
C VAL A 19 1.47 17.77 -38.61
N THR A 20 0.73 18.69 -39.24
CA THR A 20 -0.65 18.99 -38.86
C THR A 20 -1.57 17.78 -39.05
N GLY A 21 -1.46 17.07 -40.17
CA GLY A 21 -2.20 15.84 -40.44
C GLY A 21 -1.90 14.75 -39.41
N ASN A 22 -0.63 14.57 -39.03
CA ASN A 22 -0.24 13.62 -37.99
C ASN A 22 -0.82 13.99 -36.61
N ASN A 23 -0.80 15.29 -36.26
CA ASN A 23 -1.42 15.76 -35.02
C ASN A 23 -2.93 15.51 -34.98
N ILE A 24 -3.63 15.75 -36.10
CA ILE A 24 -5.08 15.50 -36.19
C ILE A 24 -5.37 14.01 -36.08
N ALA A 25 -4.60 13.16 -36.77
CA ALA A 25 -4.76 11.71 -36.73
C ALA A 25 -4.58 11.15 -35.31
N ASN A 26 -3.66 11.73 -34.52
CA ASN A 26 -3.36 11.31 -33.16
C ASN A 26 -4.11 12.09 -32.08
N ALA A 27 -5.11 12.91 -32.43
CA ALA A 27 -5.83 13.74 -31.46
C ALA A 27 -6.52 12.95 -30.33
N SER A 28 -6.88 11.68 -30.60
CA SER A 28 -7.51 10.78 -29.62
C SER A 28 -6.53 9.82 -28.95
N THR A 29 -5.24 9.86 -29.29
CA THR A 29 -4.24 8.94 -28.73
C THR A 29 -3.77 9.47 -27.37
N THR A 30 -3.88 8.64 -26.33
CA THR A 30 -3.43 8.98 -24.98
C THR A 30 -1.91 9.15 -24.93
N GLY A 31 -1.45 10.17 -24.21
CA GLY A 31 -0.01 10.44 -24.06
C GLY A 31 0.67 11.04 -25.30
N PHE A 32 -0.05 11.31 -26.41
CA PHE A 32 0.53 11.94 -27.60
C PHE A 32 1.01 13.37 -27.29
N LYS A 33 2.18 13.72 -27.83
CA LYS A 33 2.75 15.07 -27.75
C LYS A 33 2.72 15.73 -29.12
N LYS A 34 1.95 16.83 -29.21
CA LYS A 34 1.77 17.60 -30.45
C LYS A 34 3.13 18.06 -30.97
N SER A 35 3.34 17.95 -32.28
CA SER A 35 4.54 18.46 -32.94
C SER A 35 4.26 19.76 -33.69
N SER A 36 5.26 20.65 -33.77
CA SER A 36 5.22 21.87 -34.60
C SER A 36 6.45 21.95 -35.50
N ALA A 37 6.24 22.27 -36.78
CA ALA A 37 7.32 22.55 -37.72
C ALA A 37 7.85 23.98 -37.49
N GLU A 38 9.18 24.12 -37.41
CA GLU A 38 9.86 25.41 -37.29
C GLU A 38 10.62 25.71 -38.58
N PHE A 39 10.56 26.97 -39.01
CA PHE A 39 11.11 27.41 -40.29
C PHE A 39 12.14 28.52 -40.08
N ALA A 40 13.15 28.56 -40.95
CA ALA A 40 14.06 29.69 -41.05
C ALA A 40 14.20 30.13 -42.50
N ASP A 41 14.37 31.43 -42.69
CA ASP A 41 14.77 31.97 -43.98
C ASP A 41 16.20 31.54 -44.34
N VAL A 42 16.48 31.55 -45.63
CA VAL A 42 17.83 31.30 -46.16
C VAL A 42 18.29 32.58 -46.82
N TYR A 43 19.37 33.17 -46.31
CA TYR A 43 20.07 34.27 -46.96
C TYR A 43 21.43 33.81 -47.49
N ALA A 44 21.77 34.24 -48.71
CA ALA A 44 23.12 34.13 -49.24
C ALA A 44 23.96 35.27 -48.65
N THR A 45 24.62 35.05 -47.51
CA THR A 45 25.58 36.00 -46.97
C THR A 45 26.88 35.90 -47.77
N SER A 46 27.26 36.97 -48.48
CA SER A 46 28.67 37.17 -48.82
C SER A 46 29.35 37.81 -47.61
N PHE A 47 30.53 37.32 -47.25
CA PHE A 47 31.28 37.68 -46.04
C PHE A 47 31.76 39.15 -45.99
N ALA A 48 31.33 40.03 -46.92
CA ALA A 48 31.88 41.37 -47.09
C ALA A 48 30.87 42.51 -47.35
N GLY A 49 29.57 42.33 -47.11
CA GLY A 49 28.65 43.46 -47.14
C GLY A 49 27.18 43.09 -47.21
N VAL A 50 26.40 43.59 -46.26
CA VAL A 50 24.94 43.59 -46.31
C VAL A 50 24.52 44.50 -47.48
N SER A 51 24.16 43.92 -48.61
CA SER A 51 23.53 44.67 -49.69
C SER A 51 22.04 44.82 -49.36
N SER A 52 21.56 46.06 -49.24
CA SER A 52 20.16 46.43 -49.01
C SER A 52 19.20 45.99 -50.12
N THR A 53 19.70 45.32 -51.15
CA THR A 53 18.97 44.87 -52.34
C THR A 53 19.11 43.36 -52.62
N THR A 54 19.73 42.58 -51.71
CA THR A 54 19.90 41.13 -51.92
C THR A 54 18.61 40.38 -51.58
N ALA A 55 18.03 39.72 -52.59
CA ALA A 55 16.84 38.89 -52.42
C ALA A 55 17.15 37.62 -51.61
N GLY A 56 16.22 37.22 -50.75
CA GLY A 56 16.29 35.97 -49.99
C GLY A 56 16.34 34.72 -50.91
N SER A 57 16.92 33.64 -50.39
CA SER A 57 17.13 32.38 -51.12
C SER A 57 16.10 31.29 -50.81
N GLY A 58 15.02 31.62 -50.09
CA GLY A 58 13.91 30.71 -49.78
C GLY A 58 13.76 30.44 -48.28
N VAL A 59 13.13 29.32 -47.96
CA VAL A 59 12.85 28.87 -46.58
C VAL A 59 13.31 27.42 -46.42
N ARG A 60 13.67 27.02 -45.21
CA ARG A 60 13.89 25.60 -44.87
C ARG A 60 13.23 25.26 -43.55
N VAL A 61 12.87 23.99 -43.38
CA VAL A 61 12.48 23.43 -42.09
C VAL A 61 13.74 23.28 -41.23
N VAL A 62 13.72 23.88 -40.04
CA VAL A 62 14.83 23.83 -39.08
C VAL A 62 14.68 22.62 -38.18
N ALA A 63 13.47 22.40 -37.66
CA ALA A 63 13.17 21.32 -36.73
C ALA A 63 11.67 20.97 -36.76
N ILE A 64 11.35 19.78 -36.27
CA ILE A 64 10.00 19.40 -35.86
C ILE A 64 10.07 19.15 -34.36
N ASN A 65 9.58 20.11 -33.59
CA ASN A 65 9.69 20.09 -32.13
C ASN A 65 8.40 19.53 -31.52
N GLN A 66 8.55 18.62 -30.56
CA GLN A 66 7.45 18.13 -29.75
C GLN A 66 7.15 19.12 -28.61
N GLN A 67 5.86 19.38 -28.40
CA GLN A 67 5.38 20.26 -27.34
C GLN A 67 4.99 19.42 -26.12
N PHE A 68 5.71 19.59 -25.01
CA PHE A 68 5.53 18.82 -23.79
C PHE A 68 4.48 19.38 -22.81
N THR A 69 3.69 20.36 -23.23
CA THR A 69 2.64 20.95 -22.39
C THR A 69 1.64 19.89 -21.90
N GLN A 70 1.10 20.11 -20.70
CA GLN A 70 0.14 19.22 -20.06
C GLN A 70 -1.24 19.40 -20.71
N GLY A 71 -1.85 18.30 -21.13
CA GLY A 71 -3.24 18.26 -21.58
C GLY A 71 -4.21 18.03 -20.41
N ASN A 72 -5.50 17.99 -20.73
CA ASN A 72 -6.52 17.63 -19.73
C ASN A 72 -6.34 16.18 -19.28
N ILE A 73 -6.52 15.96 -17.98
CA ILE A 73 -6.56 14.62 -17.39
C ILE A 73 -8.02 14.21 -17.27
N ASN A 74 -8.37 13.10 -17.91
CA ASN A 74 -9.68 12.47 -17.78
C ASN A 74 -9.57 11.30 -16.82
N PHE A 75 -10.55 11.15 -15.94
CA PHE A 75 -10.62 10.04 -15.01
C PHE A 75 -11.27 8.82 -15.67
N THR A 76 -10.77 7.63 -15.34
CA THR A 76 -11.36 6.35 -15.72
C THR A 76 -11.63 5.52 -14.45
N ASP A 77 -12.40 4.44 -14.58
CA ASP A 77 -12.73 3.54 -13.48
C ASP A 77 -11.67 2.46 -13.23
N ASN A 78 -10.57 2.46 -14.00
CA ASN A 78 -9.51 1.44 -13.89
C ASN A 78 -8.29 2.00 -13.15
N ASN A 79 -7.93 1.34 -12.04
CA ASN A 79 -6.80 1.77 -11.20
C ASN A 79 -5.43 1.70 -11.89
N LEU A 80 -5.29 0.90 -12.95
CA LEU A 80 -4.06 0.81 -13.74
C LEU A 80 -4.00 1.82 -14.90
N ASP A 81 -5.01 2.69 -15.04
CA ASP A 81 -4.95 3.85 -15.92
C ASP A 81 -4.37 5.03 -15.14
N LEU A 82 -3.11 5.34 -15.42
CA LEU A 82 -2.36 6.36 -14.70
C LEU A 82 -2.16 7.61 -15.54
N ALA A 83 -2.17 8.76 -14.88
CA ALA A 83 -1.83 10.04 -15.49
C ALA A 83 -0.82 10.76 -14.61
N LEU A 84 0.27 11.21 -15.21
CA LEU A 84 1.23 12.08 -14.56
C LEU A 84 0.74 13.53 -14.68
N ASN A 85 0.76 14.27 -13.56
CA ASN A 85 0.51 15.71 -13.52
C ASN A 85 1.84 16.44 -13.29
N GLY A 86 2.29 17.20 -14.29
CA GLY A 86 3.62 17.84 -14.28
C GLY A 86 4.65 17.10 -15.12
N GLU A 87 5.94 17.42 -14.99
CA GLU A 87 6.99 16.81 -15.80
C GLU A 87 7.27 15.35 -15.38
N GLY A 88 7.68 14.49 -16.32
CA GLY A 88 8.06 13.10 -16.03
C GLY A 88 7.61 12.08 -17.08
N PHE A 89 8.05 10.83 -16.90
CA PHE A 89 7.64 9.69 -17.74
C PHE A 89 7.53 8.45 -16.89
N PHE A 90 6.66 7.53 -17.29
CA PHE A 90 6.71 6.16 -16.81
C PHE A 90 7.92 5.47 -17.44
N VAL A 91 8.62 4.68 -16.65
CA VAL A 91 9.76 3.89 -17.11
C VAL A 91 9.27 2.47 -17.39
N LEU A 92 9.57 1.96 -18.58
CA LEU A 92 9.22 0.61 -18.99
C LEU A 92 10.48 -0.18 -19.32
N ASN A 93 10.36 -1.50 -19.22
CA ASN A 93 11.35 -2.48 -19.65
C ASN A 93 10.83 -3.15 -20.93
N ASP A 94 11.47 -2.85 -22.04
CA ASP A 94 11.27 -3.47 -23.35
C ASP A 94 12.36 -4.52 -23.56
N ASN A 95 12.07 -5.77 -23.19
CA ASN A 95 12.96 -6.91 -23.42
C ASN A 95 14.41 -6.74 -22.89
N GLY A 96 14.60 -5.94 -21.83
CA GLY A 96 15.90 -5.65 -21.23
C GLY A 96 16.37 -4.21 -21.43
N ASP A 97 15.78 -3.49 -22.39
CA ASP A 97 16.07 -2.08 -22.63
C ASP A 97 15.08 -1.16 -21.91
N GLN A 98 15.59 -0.07 -21.36
CA GLN A 98 14.77 0.90 -20.66
C GLN A 98 14.14 1.88 -21.66
N SER A 99 12.81 1.96 -21.67
CA SER A 99 12.03 2.90 -22.48
C SER A 99 11.17 3.81 -21.61
N TYR A 100 10.67 4.91 -22.20
CA TYR A 100 9.91 5.94 -21.48
C TYR A 100 8.60 6.21 -22.20
N THR A 101 7.51 6.28 -21.45
CA THR A 101 6.19 6.61 -22.00
C THR A 101 5.47 7.64 -21.15
N ARG A 102 4.59 8.40 -21.80
CA ARG A 102 3.61 9.27 -21.14
C ARG A 102 2.20 8.69 -21.17
N SER A 103 1.98 7.62 -21.93
CA SER A 103 0.71 6.87 -21.88
C SER A 103 0.72 5.99 -20.64
N GLY A 104 -0.26 6.17 -19.76
CA GLY A 104 -0.39 5.35 -18.55
C GLY A 104 -1.49 4.31 -18.62
N SER A 105 -1.85 3.82 -19.81
CA SER A 105 -2.79 2.71 -19.95
C SER A 105 -2.07 1.38 -19.73
N PHE A 106 -2.19 0.81 -18.53
CA PHE A 106 -1.56 -0.45 -18.16
C PHE A 106 -2.57 -1.58 -17.89
N LYS A 107 -2.11 -2.81 -18.06
CA LYS A 107 -2.87 -4.03 -17.77
C LYS A 107 -1.96 -5.07 -17.13
N VAL A 108 -2.56 -6.06 -16.47
CA VAL A 108 -1.82 -7.19 -15.91
C VAL A 108 -1.74 -8.31 -16.96
N ASP A 109 -0.54 -8.84 -17.21
CA ASP A 109 -0.35 -10.01 -18.05
C ASP A 109 -0.64 -11.33 -17.30
N ARG A 110 -0.49 -12.47 -17.98
CA ARG A 110 -0.72 -13.80 -17.39
C ARG A 110 0.29 -14.14 -16.28
N ASP A 111 1.50 -13.61 -16.37
CA ASP A 111 2.58 -13.85 -15.42
C ASP A 111 2.52 -12.89 -14.23
N GLY A 112 1.54 -11.97 -14.21
CA GLY A 112 1.30 -11.01 -13.16
C GLY A 112 2.04 -9.69 -13.35
N ASN A 113 2.79 -9.49 -14.44
CA ASN A 113 3.49 -8.23 -14.68
C ASN A 113 2.50 -7.15 -15.14
N VAL A 114 2.73 -5.92 -14.71
CA VAL A 114 2.00 -4.75 -15.21
C VAL A 114 2.67 -4.29 -16.50
N VAL A 115 1.94 -4.38 -17.62
CA VAL A 115 2.45 -4.11 -18.97
C VAL A 115 1.62 -3.06 -19.69
N ASP A 116 2.24 -2.37 -20.64
CA ASP A 116 1.53 -1.51 -21.59
C ASP A 116 0.82 -2.33 -22.70
N HIS A 117 0.26 -1.64 -23.70
CA HIS A 117 -0.39 -2.32 -24.83
C HIS A 117 0.59 -3.12 -25.72
N ALA A 118 1.87 -2.72 -25.75
CA ALA A 118 2.92 -3.37 -26.52
C ALA A 118 3.57 -4.55 -25.76
N GLY A 119 3.28 -4.73 -24.48
CA GLY A 119 3.83 -5.78 -23.63
C GLY A 119 5.08 -5.37 -22.85
N ASN A 120 5.45 -4.09 -22.87
CA ASN A 120 6.58 -3.56 -22.10
C ASN A 120 6.20 -3.48 -20.61
N ARG A 121 7.11 -3.90 -19.72
CA ARG A 121 6.83 -4.02 -18.28
C ARG A 121 7.08 -2.71 -17.54
N LEU A 122 6.10 -2.24 -16.77
CA LEU A 122 6.22 -1.04 -15.95
C LEU A 122 7.28 -1.25 -14.85
N GLN A 123 8.18 -0.29 -14.71
CA GLN A 123 9.23 -0.31 -13.69
C GLN A 123 8.83 0.49 -12.45
N VAL A 124 9.14 -0.05 -11.28
CA VAL A 124 8.95 0.58 -9.96
C VAL A 124 10.19 0.40 -9.09
N PHE A 125 10.24 1.13 -7.98
CA PHE A 125 11.24 0.93 -6.94
C PHE A 125 10.74 -0.10 -5.94
N SER A 126 11.59 -1.06 -5.56
CA SER A 126 11.18 -2.10 -4.60
C SER A 126 10.94 -1.51 -3.20
N PRO A 127 9.89 -1.94 -2.50
CA PRO A 127 9.68 -1.57 -1.10
C PRO A 127 10.76 -2.19 -0.22
N VAL A 128 11.18 -1.44 0.78
CA VAL A 128 12.03 -1.87 1.90
C VAL A 128 11.31 -1.56 3.21
N ASN A 129 11.71 -2.21 4.31
CA ASN A 129 11.09 -2.04 5.63
C ASN A 129 9.56 -2.22 5.59
N ASN A 130 9.08 -3.36 5.07
CA ASN A 130 7.64 -3.68 4.96
C ASN A 130 6.80 -2.63 4.22
N GLY A 131 7.39 -1.89 3.27
CA GLY A 131 6.65 -0.94 2.43
C GLY A 131 6.60 0.50 2.96
N THR A 132 7.33 0.81 4.03
CA THR A 132 7.44 2.19 4.55
C THR A 132 8.50 3.03 3.79
N SER A 133 9.38 2.40 3.02
CA SER A 133 10.41 3.09 2.23
C SER A 133 10.70 2.33 0.94
N PHE A 134 11.38 2.95 -0.03
CA PHE A 134 11.64 2.36 -1.34
C PHE A 134 13.12 2.44 -1.71
N ASN A 135 13.67 1.40 -2.33
CA ASN A 135 15.02 1.40 -2.87
C ASN A 135 15.06 2.14 -4.21
N THR A 136 15.42 3.42 -4.17
CA THR A 136 15.50 4.26 -5.37
C THR A 136 16.77 4.05 -6.21
N GLY A 137 17.65 3.13 -5.81
CA GLY A 137 18.90 2.83 -6.52
C GLY A 137 18.76 1.82 -7.66
N VAL A 138 17.67 1.04 -7.68
CA VAL A 138 17.44 -0.02 -8.68
C VAL A 138 15.96 -0.07 -9.03
N LEU A 139 15.67 -0.13 -10.34
CA LEU A 139 14.33 -0.37 -10.85
C LEU A 139 14.07 -1.87 -11.01
N GLN A 140 12.82 -2.27 -10.78
CA GLN A 140 12.34 -3.63 -11.01
C GLN A 140 11.00 -3.63 -11.74
N ASP A 141 10.67 -4.74 -12.40
CA ASP A 141 9.34 -4.93 -12.98
C ASP A 141 8.27 -4.91 -11.88
N LEU A 142 7.18 -4.16 -12.08
CA LEU A 142 6.01 -4.20 -11.22
C LEU A 142 5.25 -5.50 -11.46
N THR A 143 5.30 -6.40 -10.49
CA THR A 143 4.61 -7.69 -10.55
C THR A 143 3.53 -7.79 -9.48
N LEU A 144 2.32 -8.13 -9.92
CA LEU A 144 1.17 -8.43 -9.10
C LEU A 144 1.05 -9.95 -8.96
N SER A 145 1.49 -10.48 -7.83
CA SER A 145 1.29 -11.89 -7.54
C SER A 145 -0.19 -12.15 -7.24
N THR A 146 -0.78 -13.09 -7.98
CA THR A 146 -2.13 -13.62 -7.72
C THR A 146 -2.11 -14.81 -6.75
N ALA A 147 -0.92 -15.19 -6.26
CA ALA A 147 -0.78 -16.21 -5.24
C ALA A 147 -1.41 -15.75 -3.92
N ASP A 148 -1.86 -16.71 -3.12
CA ASP A 148 -2.36 -16.44 -1.79
C ASP A 148 -1.23 -15.80 -0.96
N GLY A 149 -1.48 -14.59 -0.46
CA GLY A 149 -0.60 -13.93 0.48
C GLY A 149 -0.45 -14.81 1.72
N ALA A 150 0.80 -15.01 2.15
CA ALA A 150 1.08 -15.83 3.31
C ALA A 150 0.34 -15.28 4.54
N PRO A 151 -0.24 -16.17 5.37
CA PRO A 151 -0.86 -15.76 6.62
C PRO A 151 0.18 -15.16 7.56
N HIS A 152 -0.30 -14.37 8.52
CA HIS A 152 0.51 -13.88 9.62
C HIS A 152 -0.04 -14.43 10.92
N VAL A 153 0.79 -15.16 11.66
CA VAL A 153 0.44 -15.66 12.99
C VAL A 153 0.23 -14.47 13.93
N THR A 154 -0.77 -14.56 14.80
CA THR A 154 -0.97 -13.53 15.83
C THR A 154 0.18 -13.56 16.82
N THR A 155 0.82 -12.41 17.03
CA THR A 155 1.90 -12.24 18.03
C THR A 155 1.54 -11.21 19.10
N SER A 156 0.59 -10.32 18.81
CA SER A 156 0.18 -9.25 19.72
C SER A 156 -1.33 -9.08 19.74
N ILE A 157 -1.90 -8.87 20.93
CA ILE A 157 -3.28 -8.48 21.16
C ILE A 157 -3.29 -7.17 21.95
N THR A 158 -4.02 -6.16 21.48
CA THR A 158 -4.28 -4.95 22.25
C THR A 158 -5.62 -5.11 22.95
N ALA A 159 -5.65 -4.95 24.27
CA ALA A 159 -6.84 -5.13 25.11
C ALA A 159 -7.07 -3.90 26.00
N GLY A 160 -7.75 -2.89 25.44
CA GLY A 160 -8.26 -1.74 26.17
C GLY A 160 -9.63 -2.04 26.76
N LEU A 161 -9.72 -2.20 28.08
CA LEU A 161 -10.95 -2.63 28.75
C LEU A 161 -11.15 -1.87 30.06
N ASN A 162 -12.41 -1.71 30.46
CA ASN A 162 -12.75 -1.24 31.80
C ASN A 162 -13.20 -2.43 32.65
N LEU A 163 -12.66 -2.59 33.85
CA LEU A 163 -13.12 -3.53 34.87
C LEU A 163 -13.91 -2.80 35.95
N ASP A 164 -15.09 -3.30 36.29
CA ASP A 164 -15.97 -2.71 37.30
C ASP A 164 -15.38 -2.88 38.71
N SER A 165 -14.95 -1.77 39.32
CA SER A 165 -14.35 -1.75 40.65
C SER A 165 -15.30 -2.21 41.76
N SER A 166 -16.62 -2.13 41.55
CA SER A 166 -17.64 -2.48 42.55
C SER A 166 -17.93 -3.98 42.64
N GLN A 167 -17.43 -4.78 41.69
CA GLN A 167 -17.62 -6.22 41.68
C GLN A 167 -16.95 -6.87 42.91
N ALA A 168 -17.57 -7.92 43.41
CA ALA A 168 -17.00 -8.77 44.46
C ALA A 168 -16.14 -9.87 43.84
N GLN A 169 -15.19 -10.38 44.61
CA GLN A 169 -14.44 -11.58 44.23
C GLN A 169 -15.39 -12.77 44.02
N PRO A 170 -15.18 -13.60 42.97
CA PRO A 170 -15.88 -14.86 42.78
C PRO A 170 -15.68 -15.83 43.97
N ALA A 171 -16.75 -16.53 44.38
CA ALA A 171 -16.70 -17.39 45.57
C ALA A 171 -15.95 -18.72 45.33
N LEU A 172 -15.79 -19.12 44.08
CA LEU A 172 -15.17 -20.36 43.65
C LEU A 172 -13.85 -20.07 42.93
N ALA A 173 -12.95 -21.07 42.92
CA ALA A 173 -11.76 -21.01 42.09
C ALA A 173 -12.12 -20.94 40.61
N PHE A 174 -11.25 -20.31 39.81
CA PHE A 174 -11.47 -20.11 38.38
C PHE A 174 -11.69 -21.45 37.64
N ASP A 175 -12.77 -21.49 36.86
CA ASP A 175 -13.11 -22.53 35.89
C ASP A 175 -13.81 -21.86 34.71
N SER A 176 -13.18 -21.88 33.54
CA SER A 176 -13.68 -21.23 32.32
C SER A 176 -15.05 -21.73 31.87
N SER A 177 -15.45 -22.94 32.27
CA SER A 177 -16.76 -23.52 31.95
C SER A 177 -17.87 -23.06 32.89
N VAL A 178 -17.53 -22.40 34.01
CA VAL A 178 -18.46 -21.99 35.05
C VAL A 178 -18.45 -20.46 35.19
N ALA A 179 -19.53 -19.83 34.70
CA ALA A 179 -19.67 -18.37 34.65
C ALA A 179 -19.58 -17.66 36.01
N GLU A 180 -19.82 -18.35 37.11
CA GLU A 180 -19.75 -17.78 38.47
C GLU A 180 -18.31 -17.66 39.00
N THR A 181 -17.31 -18.20 38.29
CA THR A 181 -15.91 -18.23 38.74
C THR A 181 -15.07 -17.05 38.23
N TYR A 182 -15.64 -16.20 37.38
CA TYR A 182 -15.02 -15.00 36.85
C TYR A 182 -16.02 -13.84 36.80
N ASN A 183 -15.55 -12.60 36.81
CA ASN A 183 -16.41 -11.42 36.79
C ASN A 183 -16.71 -10.93 35.38
N TYR A 184 -15.75 -11.11 34.48
CA TYR A 184 -15.87 -10.65 33.10
C TYR A 184 -15.06 -11.54 32.16
N SER A 185 -15.55 -11.71 30.94
CA SER A 185 -14.84 -12.44 29.89
C SER A 185 -15.06 -11.75 28.55
N THR A 186 -14.06 -11.80 27.69
CA THR A 186 -14.15 -11.32 26.30
C THR A 186 -13.32 -12.23 25.40
N SER A 187 -13.65 -12.29 24.11
CA SER A 187 -13.01 -13.18 23.17
C SER A 187 -12.69 -12.49 21.84
N LEU A 188 -11.63 -12.94 21.19
CA LEU A 188 -11.16 -12.47 19.90
C LEU A 188 -10.65 -13.65 19.07
N THR A 189 -10.82 -13.56 17.75
CA THR A 189 -10.21 -14.52 16.83
C THR A 189 -8.73 -14.19 16.62
N VAL A 190 -7.87 -15.19 16.85
CA VAL A 190 -6.43 -15.16 16.56
C VAL A 190 -6.11 -16.13 15.43
N TYR A 191 -4.96 -15.99 14.78
CA TYR A 191 -4.57 -16.80 13.63
C TYR A 191 -3.27 -17.56 13.89
N ASP A 192 -3.22 -18.82 13.47
CA ASP A 192 -2.00 -19.63 13.53
C ASP A 192 -1.05 -19.34 12.34
N SER A 193 0.09 -20.02 12.32
CA SER A 193 1.08 -19.90 11.23
C SER A 193 0.59 -20.38 9.85
N LEU A 194 -0.52 -21.11 9.80
CA LEU A 194 -1.15 -21.59 8.56
C LEU A 194 -2.39 -20.75 8.18
N GLY A 195 -2.73 -19.74 8.99
CA GLY A 195 -3.88 -18.86 8.78
C GLY A 195 -5.21 -19.43 9.26
N ALA A 196 -5.21 -20.54 10.01
CA ALA A 196 -6.41 -21.07 10.64
C ALA A 196 -6.84 -20.17 11.81
N PRO A 197 -8.15 -19.86 11.92
CA PRO A 197 -8.66 -19.05 13.03
C PRO A 197 -8.82 -19.90 14.29
N HIS A 198 -8.39 -19.36 15.42
CA HIS A 198 -8.60 -19.90 16.76
C HIS A 198 -9.31 -18.87 17.64
N THR A 199 -10.16 -19.31 18.56
CA THR A 199 -10.86 -18.40 19.48
C THR A 199 -10.07 -18.22 20.76
N SER A 200 -9.49 -17.03 20.96
CA SER A 200 -8.81 -16.65 22.20
C SER A 200 -9.81 -15.99 23.15
N THR A 201 -10.10 -16.62 24.28
CA THR A 201 -10.97 -16.08 25.33
C THR A 201 -10.12 -15.65 26.52
N MET A 202 -10.29 -14.40 26.94
CA MET A 202 -9.71 -13.85 28.15
C MET A 202 -10.77 -13.76 29.24
N PHE A 203 -10.39 -14.15 30.45
CA PHE A 203 -11.22 -14.08 31.63
C PHE A 203 -10.57 -13.20 32.68
N PHE A 204 -11.38 -12.47 33.44
CA PHE A 204 -10.94 -11.56 34.49
C PHE A 204 -11.70 -11.87 35.77
N ALA A 205 -10.96 -12.21 36.82
CA ALA A 205 -11.49 -12.47 38.15
C ALA A 205 -10.87 -11.50 39.14
N LYS A 206 -11.71 -10.76 39.88
CA LYS A 206 -11.25 -9.87 40.93
C LYS A 206 -10.75 -10.71 42.11
N THR A 207 -9.62 -10.33 42.69
CA THR A 207 -9.06 -11.04 43.84
C THR A 207 -9.66 -10.53 45.16
N ALA A 208 -9.27 -11.15 46.28
CA ALA A 208 -9.64 -10.70 47.62
C ALA A 208 -9.05 -9.32 47.98
N VAL A 209 -8.01 -8.88 47.25
CA VAL A 209 -7.36 -7.59 47.46
C VAL A 209 -7.94 -6.57 46.49
N ASP A 210 -8.35 -5.43 47.03
CA ASP A 210 -8.90 -4.34 46.21
C ASP A 210 -7.92 -3.89 45.13
N ASN A 211 -8.46 -3.55 43.96
CA ASN A 211 -7.72 -3.12 42.77
C ASN A 211 -6.77 -4.18 42.17
N ILE A 212 -6.88 -5.44 42.59
CA ILE A 212 -6.11 -6.55 42.02
C ILE A 212 -7.04 -7.55 41.35
N TRP A 213 -6.70 -7.90 40.11
CA TRP A 213 -7.43 -8.84 39.26
C TRP A 213 -6.46 -9.89 38.73
N ASP A 214 -6.94 -11.11 38.53
CA ASP A 214 -6.23 -12.14 37.79
C ASP A 214 -6.84 -12.25 36.39
N THR A 215 -5.97 -12.29 35.37
CA THR A 215 -6.34 -12.56 34.00
C THR A 215 -5.92 -13.96 33.59
N PHE A 216 -6.86 -14.69 33.01
CA PHE A 216 -6.69 -16.04 32.48
C PHE A 216 -6.96 -16.01 30.98
N MET A 217 -6.37 -16.96 30.25
CA MET A 217 -6.56 -17.07 28.82
C MET A 217 -6.73 -18.51 28.39
N GLU A 218 -7.62 -18.72 27.42
CA GLU A 218 -7.78 -19.99 26.74
C GLU A 218 -7.80 -19.77 25.24
N ILE A 219 -7.26 -20.73 24.48
CA ILE A 219 -7.41 -20.80 23.03
C ILE A 219 -8.14 -22.10 22.71
N ASP A 220 -9.30 -21.98 22.03
CA ASP A 220 -10.18 -23.11 21.72
C ASP A 220 -10.52 -23.99 22.94
N GLY A 221 -10.67 -23.37 24.11
CA GLY A 221 -10.95 -24.03 25.38
C GLY A 221 -9.73 -24.72 26.03
N THR A 222 -8.52 -24.52 25.49
CA THR A 222 -7.28 -24.98 26.11
C THR A 222 -6.62 -23.83 26.87
N PRO A 223 -6.36 -23.97 28.19
CA PRO A 223 -5.68 -22.94 28.97
C PRO A 223 -4.28 -22.63 28.46
N VAL A 224 -3.95 -21.33 28.43
CA VAL A 224 -2.61 -20.83 28.10
C VAL A 224 -2.03 -20.18 29.35
N THR A 225 -0.84 -20.65 29.75
CA THR A 225 -0.16 -20.18 30.96
C THR A 225 0.68 -18.95 30.72
N VAL A 226 1.13 -18.30 31.79
CA VAL A 226 2.06 -17.17 31.78
C VAL A 226 3.28 -17.54 32.61
N GLY A 227 4.39 -17.91 31.97
CA GLY A 227 5.58 -18.39 32.67
C GLY A 227 5.32 -19.64 33.52
N GLY A 228 4.40 -20.50 33.08
CA GLY A 228 3.94 -21.69 33.80
C GLY A 228 2.86 -21.44 34.87
N ALA A 229 2.47 -20.19 35.15
CA ALA A 229 1.35 -19.86 36.02
C ALA A 229 0.02 -19.87 35.26
N ALA A 230 -1.08 -20.21 35.93
CA ALA A 230 -2.41 -20.27 35.31
C ALA A 230 -3.00 -18.89 34.97
N SER A 231 -2.53 -17.82 35.63
CA SER A 231 -2.96 -16.44 35.42
C SER A 231 -1.81 -15.46 35.49
N ALA A 232 -2.04 -14.26 34.95
CA ALA A 232 -1.24 -13.08 35.25
C ALA A 232 -2.01 -12.13 36.18
N THR A 233 -1.29 -11.44 37.05
CA THR A 233 -1.88 -10.45 37.96
C THR A 233 -1.90 -9.07 37.31
N MET A 234 -3.06 -8.42 37.38
CA MET A 234 -3.28 -7.03 37.03
C MET A 234 -3.53 -6.22 38.31
N GLN A 235 -2.78 -5.13 38.50
CA GLN A 235 -2.99 -4.22 39.61
C GLN A 235 -3.25 -2.81 39.10
N PHE A 236 -4.24 -2.14 39.68
CA PHE A 236 -4.60 -0.76 39.39
C PHE A 236 -4.26 0.16 40.55
N ASP A 237 -3.96 1.41 40.24
CA ASP A 237 -3.79 2.46 41.25
C ASP A 237 -5.13 3.04 41.72
N GLN A 238 -5.08 4.01 42.63
CA GLN A 238 -6.27 4.67 43.17
C GLN A 238 -7.00 5.55 42.14
N SER A 239 -6.36 5.89 41.03
CA SER A 239 -6.97 6.61 39.91
C SER A 239 -7.60 5.69 38.87
N GLY A 240 -7.45 4.37 39.02
CA GLY A 240 -7.98 3.36 38.11
C GLY A 240 -7.06 3.02 36.93
N ALA A 241 -5.81 3.51 36.93
CA ALA A 241 -4.82 3.21 35.90
C ALA A 241 -4.04 1.93 36.22
N LEU A 242 -3.68 1.15 35.20
CA LEU A 242 -2.90 -0.08 35.35
C LEU A 242 -1.46 0.23 35.79
N ILE A 243 -0.99 -0.45 36.83
CA ILE A 243 0.40 -0.36 37.33
C ILE A 243 1.16 -1.69 37.28
N LEU A 244 0.45 -2.82 37.27
CA LEU A 244 1.02 -4.15 37.06
C LEU A 244 0.17 -4.91 36.03
N PRO A 245 0.76 -5.63 35.06
CA PRO A 245 2.19 -5.71 34.76
C PRO A 245 2.79 -4.35 34.39
N ALA A 246 4.07 -4.13 34.73
CA ALA A 246 4.76 -2.88 34.40
C ALA A 246 4.86 -2.72 32.88
N GLY A 247 4.33 -1.63 32.34
CA GLY A 247 4.25 -1.40 30.90
C GLY A 247 3.11 -2.14 30.19
N GLY A 248 2.14 -2.69 30.93
CA GLY A 248 0.88 -3.23 30.38
C GLY A 248 0.96 -4.60 29.70
N ASN A 249 2.16 -5.10 29.44
CA ASN A 249 2.35 -6.30 28.63
C ASN A 249 2.35 -7.59 29.47
N VAL A 250 1.52 -8.57 29.07
CA VAL A 250 1.55 -9.95 29.56
C VAL A 250 2.01 -10.86 28.43
N VAL A 251 3.11 -11.59 28.64
CA VAL A 251 3.62 -12.57 27.67
C VAL A 251 3.07 -13.95 28.03
N TYR A 252 2.24 -14.52 27.16
CA TYR A 252 1.69 -15.86 27.34
C TYR A 252 2.63 -16.91 26.76
N ASP A 253 2.61 -18.09 27.39
CA ASP A 253 3.37 -19.24 26.93
C ASP A 253 2.84 -19.72 25.58
N ALA A 254 3.69 -20.43 24.84
CA ALA A 254 3.38 -20.92 23.51
C ALA A 254 2.21 -21.92 23.53
N PHE A 255 1.15 -21.61 22.80
CA PHE A 255 0.07 -22.55 22.49
C PHE A 255 0.38 -23.34 21.23
N ALA A 256 0.25 -24.66 21.27
CA ALA A 256 0.47 -25.53 20.11
C ALA A 256 -0.90 -25.93 19.50
N PRO A 257 -1.34 -25.28 18.42
CA PRO A 257 -2.60 -25.63 17.76
C PRO A 257 -2.55 -27.04 17.16
N PRO A 258 -3.70 -27.75 17.10
CA PRO A 258 -3.79 -29.03 16.40
C PRO A 258 -3.58 -28.84 14.88
N GLY A 259 -3.16 -29.90 14.18
CA GLY A 259 -3.07 -29.88 12.71
C GLY A 259 -1.71 -29.49 12.12
N GLY A 260 -0.66 -29.41 12.94
CA GLY A 260 0.72 -29.27 12.46
C GLY A 260 1.18 -27.84 12.19
N ALA A 261 0.36 -26.84 12.56
CA ALA A 261 0.81 -25.46 12.63
C ALA A 261 1.88 -25.27 13.72
N GLY A 262 2.71 -24.24 13.55
CA GLY A 262 3.71 -23.85 14.54
C GLY A 262 3.05 -23.30 15.81
N PRO A 263 3.79 -23.25 16.93
CA PRO A 263 3.29 -22.69 18.17
C PRO A 263 2.98 -21.19 18.03
N ILE A 264 1.87 -20.76 18.64
CA ILE A 264 1.45 -19.37 18.74
C ILE A 264 1.98 -18.83 20.08
N SER A 265 2.86 -17.84 20.04
CA SER A 265 3.32 -17.11 21.23
C SER A 265 2.80 -15.68 21.16
N MET A 266 2.05 -15.24 22.16
CA MET A 266 1.37 -13.94 22.12
C MET A 266 1.72 -13.07 23.31
N THR A 267 1.80 -11.77 23.06
CA THR A 267 1.82 -10.75 24.10
C THR A 267 0.49 -10.01 24.08
N ILE A 268 -0.15 -9.85 25.24
CA ILE A 268 -1.33 -8.99 25.38
C ILE A 268 -0.90 -7.67 26.00
N ASP A 269 -1.20 -6.57 25.31
CA ASP A 269 -1.02 -5.21 25.77
C ASP A 269 -2.30 -4.70 26.47
N TYR A 270 -2.24 -4.62 27.80
CA TYR A 270 -3.25 -4.04 28.67
C TYR A 270 -2.96 -2.59 29.07
N THR A 271 -2.04 -1.89 28.42
CA THR A 271 -1.63 -0.52 28.81
C THR A 271 -2.84 0.43 28.96
N ASN A 272 -3.87 0.25 28.13
CA ASN A 272 -5.10 1.05 28.16
C ASN A 272 -6.22 0.44 28.99
N ALA A 273 -5.95 -0.61 29.78
CA ALA A 273 -6.91 -1.18 30.70
C ALA A 273 -7.11 -0.25 31.90
N THR A 274 -8.36 -0.10 32.33
CA THR A 274 -8.76 0.73 33.47
C THR A 274 -9.63 -0.03 34.44
N GLN A 275 -9.70 0.47 35.67
CA GLN A 275 -10.67 0.01 36.65
C GLN A 275 -11.50 1.19 37.17
N PHE A 276 -12.75 1.29 36.73
CA PHE A 276 -13.71 2.33 37.15
C PHE A 276 -15.02 1.72 37.66
N GLY A 277 -15.87 2.54 38.28
CA GLY A 277 -17.18 2.10 38.77
C GLY A 277 -18.24 1.87 37.69
N SER A 278 -17.91 2.04 36.41
CA SER A 278 -18.76 1.63 35.29
C SER A 278 -18.69 0.10 35.10
N LYS A 279 -19.74 -0.47 34.50
CA LYS A 279 -19.78 -1.91 34.16
C LYS A 279 -18.54 -2.33 33.37
N SER A 280 -18.12 -3.57 33.58
CA SER A 280 -17.01 -4.14 32.82
C SER A 280 -17.34 -4.17 31.32
N GLY A 281 -16.37 -3.79 30.49
CA GLY A 281 -16.59 -3.64 29.06
C GLY A 281 -15.30 -3.46 28.29
N VAL A 282 -15.36 -3.73 26.98
CA VAL A 282 -14.25 -3.53 26.04
C VAL A 282 -14.35 -2.14 25.42
N ASN A 283 -13.26 -1.39 25.49
CA ASN A 283 -13.09 -0.10 24.82
C ASN A 283 -12.35 -0.27 23.47
N ASP A 284 -11.35 -1.14 23.44
CA ASP A 284 -10.56 -1.49 22.27
C ASP A 284 -10.09 -2.96 22.37
N LEU A 285 -10.23 -3.71 21.30
CA LEU A 285 -9.78 -5.10 21.23
C LEU A 285 -9.37 -5.43 19.80
N SER A 286 -8.07 -5.65 19.60
CA SER A 286 -7.49 -5.89 18.27
C SER A 286 -6.28 -6.81 18.33
N GLN A 287 -5.88 -7.37 17.18
CA GLN A 287 -4.72 -8.25 17.03
C GLN A 287 -4.06 -8.10 15.66
N ASP A 288 -2.82 -8.58 15.53
CA ASP A 288 -1.93 -8.37 14.37
C ASP A 288 -1.88 -9.51 13.35
N GLY A 289 -2.45 -10.68 13.66
CA GLY A 289 -2.53 -11.84 12.78
C GLY A 289 -3.61 -11.73 11.69
N TYR A 290 -3.48 -12.52 10.65
CA TYR A 290 -4.48 -12.61 9.58
C TYR A 290 -4.34 -13.91 8.79
N ALA A 291 -5.48 -14.42 8.29
CA ALA A 291 -5.52 -15.55 7.37
C ALA A 291 -4.88 -15.21 6.01
N SER A 292 -4.61 -16.24 5.20
CA SER A 292 -4.16 -16.03 3.82
C SER A 292 -5.17 -15.21 3.02
N GLY A 293 -4.69 -14.26 2.23
CA GLY A 293 -5.54 -13.38 1.42
C GLY A 293 -5.21 -13.49 -0.06
N ARG A 294 -6.22 -13.46 -0.93
CA ARG A 294 -6.03 -13.37 -2.39
C ARG A 294 -5.96 -11.91 -2.80
N LEU A 295 -5.22 -11.59 -3.85
CA LEU A 295 -5.24 -10.25 -4.43
C LEU A 295 -6.67 -9.90 -4.85
N SER A 296 -7.23 -8.86 -4.24
CA SER A 296 -8.56 -8.34 -4.51
C SER A 296 -8.53 -7.09 -5.39
N GLY A 297 -7.43 -6.36 -5.38
CA GLY A 297 -7.29 -5.13 -6.16
C GLY A 297 -5.91 -4.49 -6.02
N VAL A 298 -5.69 -3.43 -6.78
CA VAL A 298 -4.48 -2.61 -6.73
C VAL A 298 -4.90 -1.15 -6.65
N ASP A 299 -4.35 -0.42 -5.69
CA ASP A 299 -4.52 1.02 -5.56
C ASP A 299 -3.17 1.70 -5.76
N ILE A 300 -3.18 2.90 -6.32
CA ILE A 300 -1.97 3.71 -6.49
C ILE A 300 -2.26 5.07 -5.88
N ASP A 301 -1.44 5.49 -4.93
CA ASP A 301 -1.65 6.78 -4.26
C ASP A 301 -1.08 7.94 -5.08
N SER A 302 -1.34 9.18 -4.63
CA SER A 302 -0.85 10.39 -5.30
C SER A 302 0.67 10.58 -5.25
N SER A 303 1.38 9.80 -4.42
CA SER A 303 2.85 9.78 -4.38
C SER A 303 3.45 8.74 -5.33
N GLY A 304 2.61 7.91 -5.96
CA GLY A 304 3.02 6.86 -6.89
C GLY A 304 3.32 5.52 -6.21
N VAL A 305 2.97 5.35 -4.94
CA VAL A 305 3.13 4.07 -4.25
C VAL A 305 2.00 3.14 -4.68
N VAL A 306 2.37 1.95 -5.14
CA VAL A 306 1.45 0.90 -5.55
C VAL A 306 1.12 0.04 -4.34
N PHE A 307 -0.15 -0.18 -4.06
CA PHE A 307 -0.66 -1.02 -2.98
C PHE A 307 -1.47 -2.18 -3.54
N ALA A 308 -1.09 -3.41 -3.19
CA ALA A 308 -1.92 -4.58 -3.38
C ALA A 308 -2.89 -4.74 -2.21
N ARG A 309 -4.19 -4.80 -2.52
CA ARG A 309 -5.28 -5.09 -1.58
C ARG A 309 -5.59 -6.57 -1.59
N PHE A 310 -5.72 -7.16 -0.42
CA PHE A 310 -6.02 -8.59 -0.28
C PHE A 310 -7.41 -8.83 0.33
N THR A 311 -8.01 -9.98 0.03
CA THR A 311 -9.35 -10.37 0.54
C THR A 311 -9.39 -10.52 2.06
N ASN A 312 -8.24 -10.66 2.72
CA ASN A 312 -8.10 -10.68 4.19
C ASN A 312 -8.07 -9.26 4.80
N GLY A 313 -8.33 -8.21 4.01
CA GLY A 313 -8.35 -6.82 4.44
C GLY A 313 -6.98 -6.15 4.54
N GLN A 314 -5.89 -6.91 4.33
CA GLN A 314 -4.54 -6.36 4.36
C GLN A 314 -4.21 -5.60 3.07
N SER A 315 -3.31 -4.63 3.21
CA SER A 315 -2.74 -3.87 2.09
C SER A 315 -1.22 -3.93 2.18
N ARG A 316 -0.54 -4.19 1.05
CA ARG A 316 0.91 -4.25 0.98
C ARG A 316 1.43 -3.36 -0.13
N ALA A 317 2.39 -2.49 0.18
CA ALA A 317 3.09 -1.72 -0.84
C ALA A 317 3.95 -2.64 -1.74
N LEU A 318 4.03 -2.32 -3.03
CA LEU A 318 4.76 -3.05 -4.06
C LEU A 318 5.83 -2.20 -4.75
#